data_AF-A0A524E742-F1
#
_entry.id   AF-A0A524E742-F1
#
_cell.length_a   1.000
_cell.length_b   1.000
_cell.length_c   1.000
_cell.angle_alpha   90.00
_cell.angle_beta   90.00
_cell.angle_gamma   90.00
#
_symmetry.space_group_name_H-M   'P 1'
#
loop_
_entity.id
_entity.type
_entity.pdbx_description
1 polymer ?
#
loop_
_entity_poly.entity_id
_entity_poly.type
_entity_poly.pdbx_seq_one_letter_code
_entity_poly.pdbx_strand_id
1 'polypeptide(L)'
;MNIRQRHFIKHSEIKQLKDEIIKQYDKDILNDLIPKKANVEYILAENDDEFYAINKELKLWKSKKDGYIPVLTQLLEGKIDLKKVVVDMGAIKYLTLNKADVMRPGITKIDPSIKKDEIIQIIDETHSRPLAIGKAMFNADEMQEKKKGKVIRNLHTIEDDVWKLAKLWDK
;
A
#
# COMPACT_ATOMS: atom_id res chain seq x y z
N MET A 1 11.41 -13.41 -2.39
CA MET A 1 10.78 -13.56 -1.06
C MET A 1 10.35 -15.00 -0.88
N ASN A 2 10.77 -15.65 0.21
CA ASN A 2 10.44 -17.04 0.49
C ASN A 2 9.32 -17.12 1.53
N ILE A 3 8.44 -18.11 1.37
CA ILE A 3 7.30 -18.34 2.27
C ILE A 3 7.72 -19.36 3.34
N ARG A 4 7.58 -18.99 4.61
CA ARG A 4 7.82 -19.86 5.76
C ARG A 4 6.60 -20.73 6.08
N GLN A 5 5.41 -20.14 6.05
CA GLN A 5 4.17 -20.83 6.38
C GLN A 5 3.00 -20.19 5.63
N ARG A 6 2.01 -21.00 5.20
CA ARG A 6 0.73 -20.49 4.71
C ARG A 6 -0.41 -21.40 5.16
N HIS A 7 -1.54 -20.82 5.54
CA HIS A 7 -2.74 -21.55 5.93
C HIS A 7 -3.99 -20.66 5.86
N PHE A 8 -5.16 -21.29 5.73
CA PHE A 8 -6.43 -20.57 5.85
C PHE A 8 -6.75 -20.25 7.30
N ILE A 9 -7.19 -19.03 7.57
CA ILE A 9 -7.55 -18.58 8.92
C ILE A 9 -9.04 -18.71 9.20
N LYS A 10 -9.40 -18.92 10.47
CA LYS A 10 -10.78 -19.14 10.91
C LYS A 10 -11.56 -17.84 10.95
N HIS A 11 -12.88 -17.95 11.00
CA HIS A 11 -13.79 -16.80 11.10
C HIS A 11 -13.46 -15.86 12.29
N SER A 12 -13.04 -16.41 13.44
CA SER A 12 -12.63 -15.61 14.61
C SER A 12 -11.39 -14.76 14.33
N GLU A 13 -10.42 -15.30 13.60
CA GLU A 13 -9.18 -14.61 13.21
C GLU A 13 -9.45 -13.57 12.13
N ILE A 14 -10.34 -13.87 11.16
CA ILE A 14 -10.80 -12.89 10.18
C ILE A 14 -11.47 -11.70 10.88
N LYS A 15 -12.25 -11.93 11.93
CA LYS A 15 -12.85 -10.85 12.72
C LYS A 15 -11.78 -9.97 13.37
N GLN A 16 -10.78 -10.58 14.02
CA GLN A 16 -9.67 -9.84 14.62
C GLN A 16 -8.89 -9.03 13.59
N LEU A 17 -8.61 -9.62 12.43
CA LEU A 17 -7.96 -8.94 11.30
C LEU A 17 -8.75 -7.70 10.87
N LYS A 18 -10.07 -7.82 10.71
CA LYS A 18 -10.95 -6.68 10.38
C LYS A 18 -10.92 -5.60 11.46
N ASP A 19 -10.93 -5.99 12.73
CA ASP A 19 -10.85 -5.08 13.88
C ASP A 19 -9.50 -4.36 13.97
N GLU A 20 -8.42 -4.92 13.42
CA GLU A 20 -7.13 -4.22 13.31
C GLU A 20 -7.08 -3.28 12.12
N ILE A 21 -7.55 -3.71 10.94
CA ILE A 21 -7.52 -2.89 9.72
C ILE A 21 -8.40 -1.63 9.86
N ILE A 22 -9.54 -1.73 10.55
CA ILE A 22 -10.45 -0.59 10.76
C ILE A 22 -9.81 0.54 11.60
N LYS A 23 -8.72 0.25 12.32
CA LYS A 23 -7.97 1.28 13.05
C LYS A 23 -7.11 2.15 12.13
N GLN A 24 -6.83 1.66 10.92
CA GLN A 24 -5.94 2.30 9.94
C GLN A 24 -6.68 2.77 8.69
N TYR A 25 -7.77 2.09 8.31
CA TYR A 25 -8.56 2.39 7.12
C TYR A 25 -10.05 2.47 7.45
N ASP A 26 -10.77 3.25 6.67
CA ASP A 26 -12.22 3.40 6.81
C ASP A 26 -12.98 2.11 6.43
N LYS A 27 -14.25 2.04 6.84
CA LYS A 27 -15.11 0.86 6.65
C LYS A 27 -15.27 0.46 5.18
N ASP A 28 -15.25 1.42 4.27
CA ASP A 28 -15.45 1.16 2.85
C ASP A 28 -14.25 0.40 2.28
N ILE A 29 -13.03 0.92 2.49
CA ILE A 29 -11.78 0.24 2.13
C ILE A 29 -11.70 -1.15 2.77
N LEU A 30 -12.10 -1.29 4.03
CA LEU A 30 -12.13 -2.60 4.69
C LEU A 30 -13.05 -3.59 3.97
N ASN A 31 -14.26 -3.16 3.57
CA ASN A 31 -15.23 -4.03 2.91
C ASN A 31 -14.78 -4.43 1.50
N ASP A 32 -14.10 -3.53 0.79
CA ASP A 32 -13.54 -3.77 -0.54
C ASP A 32 -12.35 -4.76 -0.49
N LEU A 33 -11.49 -4.62 0.51
CA LEU A 33 -10.38 -5.54 0.76
C LEU A 33 -10.88 -6.91 1.24
N ILE A 34 -11.73 -6.92 2.28
CA ILE A 34 -12.19 -8.14 2.95
C ILE A 34 -13.72 -8.15 3.03
N PRO A 35 -14.41 -8.66 1.99
CA PRO A 35 -15.87 -8.73 1.98
C PRO A 35 -16.42 -9.58 3.13
N LYS A 36 -17.73 -9.47 3.40
CA LYS A 36 -18.39 -10.18 4.52
C LYS A 36 -18.18 -11.70 4.46
N LYS A 37 -18.27 -12.29 3.26
CA LYS A 37 -17.96 -13.70 3.00
C LYS A 37 -16.63 -13.76 2.26
N ALA A 38 -15.55 -13.85 3.00
CA ALA A 38 -14.19 -13.93 2.47
C ALA A 38 -13.54 -15.23 2.94
N ASN A 39 -12.87 -15.93 2.02
CA ASN A 39 -11.89 -16.95 2.39
C ASN A 39 -10.51 -16.28 2.45
N VAL A 40 -9.87 -16.33 3.61
CA VAL A 40 -8.60 -15.63 3.87
C VAL A 40 -7.51 -16.65 4.13
N GLU A 41 -6.48 -16.58 3.30
CA GLU A 41 -5.25 -17.32 3.46
C GLU A 41 -4.18 -16.39 4.04
N TYR A 42 -3.67 -16.76 5.21
CA TYR A 42 -2.54 -16.12 5.84
C TYR A 42 -1.23 -16.73 5.34
N ILE A 43 -0.24 -15.89 5.08
CA ILE A 43 1.07 -16.25 4.55
C ILE A 43 2.12 -15.50 5.38
N LEU A 44 3.05 -16.24 5.98
CA LEU A 44 4.20 -15.70 6.71
C LEU A 44 5.46 -15.91 5.87
N ALA A 45 6.16 -14.81 5.57
CA ALA A 45 7.44 -14.84 4.88
C ALA A 45 8.61 -15.03 5.86
N GLU A 46 9.78 -15.42 5.34
CA GLU A 46 10.99 -15.63 6.16
C GLU A 46 11.51 -14.36 6.85
N ASN A 47 11.21 -13.19 6.29
CA ASN A 47 11.55 -11.89 6.88
C ASN A 47 10.51 -11.41 7.92
N ASP A 48 9.61 -12.31 8.34
CA ASP A 48 8.49 -12.07 9.24
C ASP A 48 7.46 -11.03 8.76
N ASP A 49 7.44 -10.74 7.46
CA ASP A 49 6.31 -10.02 6.87
C ASP A 49 5.12 -10.99 6.73
N GLU A 50 3.93 -10.49 7.06
CA GLU A 50 2.69 -11.25 6.96
C GLU A 50 1.87 -10.77 5.76
N PHE A 51 1.25 -11.70 5.06
CA PHE A 51 0.51 -11.45 3.85
C PHE A 51 -0.85 -12.14 3.93
N TYR A 52 -1.87 -11.49 3.36
CA TYR A 52 -3.23 -11.99 3.39
C TYR A 52 -3.76 -12.06 1.97
N ALA A 53 -3.98 -13.28 1.49
CA ALA A 53 -4.67 -13.53 0.25
C ALA A 53 -6.16 -13.76 0.52
N ILE A 54 -7.00 -12.93 -0.07
CA ILE A 54 -8.46 -12.96 0.09
C ILE A 54 -9.08 -13.44 -1.21
N ASN A 55 -9.85 -14.53 -1.14
CA ASN A 55 -10.49 -15.16 -2.30
C ASN A 55 -9.49 -15.48 -3.43
N LYS A 56 -8.33 -16.04 -3.08
CA LYS A 56 -7.21 -16.37 -3.98
C LYS A 56 -6.54 -15.16 -4.65
N GLU A 57 -6.65 -13.99 -4.05
CA GLU A 57 -5.97 -12.79 -4.52
C GLU A 57 -5.14 -12.18 -3.39
N LEU A 58 -3.87 -11.85 -3.62
CA LEU A 58 -3.05 -11.20 -2.61
C LEU A 58 -3.42 -9.72 -2.48
N LYS A 59 -4.05 -9.33 -1.37
CA LYS A 59 -4.60 -7.97 -1.21
C LYS A 59 -3.94 -7.13 -0.13
N LEU A 60 -3.38 -7.76 0.90
CA LEU A 60 -2.84 -7.06 2.06
C LEU A 60 -1.48 -7.63 2.47
N TRP A 61 -0.61 -6.71 2.87
CA TRP A 61 0.67 -6.98 3.50
C TRP A 61 0.67 -6.27 4.87
N LYS A 62 0.98 -6.99 5.94
CA LYS A 62 1.24 -6.40 7.25
C LYS A 62 2.75 -6.36 7.48
N SER A 63 3.30 -5.16 7.44
CA SER A 63 4.69 -4.92 7.81
C SER A 63 4.81 -4.66 9.30
N LYS A 64 5.88 -5.19 9.93
CA LYS A 64 6.18 -4.92 11.35
C LYS A 64 6.26 -3.43 11.71
N LYS A 65 6.66 -2.58 10.77
CA LYS A 65 6.89 -1.15 11.01
C LYS A 65 5.71 -0.26 10.62
N ASP A 66 4.96 -0.68 9.60
CA ASP A 66 4.01 0.19 8.91
C ASP A 66 2.57 -0.29 8.96
N GLY A 67 2.32 -1.37 9.69
CA GLY A 67 0.98 -1.93 9.84
C GLY A 67 0.51 -2.52 8.51
N TYR A 68 -0.79 -2.36 8.24
CA TYR A 68 -1.43 -2.94 7.07
C TYR A 68 -1.24 -2.04 5.85
N ILE A 69 -0.74 -2.61 4.77
CA ILE A 69 -0.46 -1.95 3.50
C ILE A 69 -1.22 -2.75 2.43
N PRO A 70 -2.18 -2.13 1.72
CA PRO A 70 -2.78 -2.75 0.55
C PRO A 70 -1.72 -3.11 -0.48
N VAL A 71 -1.97 -4.16 -1.25
CA VAL A 71 -1.11 -4.50 -2.38
C VAL A 71 -1.45 -3.56 -3.55
N LEU A 72 -0.45 -3.09 -4.30
CA LEU A 72 -0.61 -2.07 -5.34
C LEU A 72 -1.62 -2.48 -6.43
N THR A 73 -1.80 -3.78 -6.67
CA THR A 73 -2.82 -4.31 -7.59
C THR A 73 -4.23 -3.87 -7.21
N GLN A 74 -4.53 -3.72 -5.92
CA GLN A 74 -5.85 -3.28 -5.45
C GLN A 74 -6.19 -1.85 -5.90
N LEU A 75 -5.18 -0.96 -5.95
CA LEU A 75 -5.32 0.40 -6.46
C LEU A 75 -5.40 0.41 -8.00
N LEU A 76 -4.56 -0.39 -8.66
CA LEU A 76 -4.52 -0.46 -10.13
C LEU A 76 -5.82 -0.98 -10.74
N GLU A 77 -6.51 -1.88 -10.04
CA GLU A 77 -7.81 -2.42 -10.45
C GLU A 77 -8.99 -1.55 -10.00
N GLY A 78 -8.72 -0.44 -9.31
CA GLY A 78 -9.76 0.47 -8.80
C GLY A 78 -10.64 -0.15 -7.72
N LYS A 79 -10.15 -1.20 -7.02
CA LYS A 79 -10.89 -1.85 -5.93
C LYS A 79 -10.89 -1.02 -4.66
N ILE A 80 -9.85 -0.23 -4.45
CA ILE A 80 -9.74 0.71 -3.33
C ILE A 80 -9.23 2.05 -3.86
N ASP A 81 -9.51 3.11 -3.11
CA ASP A 81 -8.92 4.42 -3.31
C ASP A 81 -8.29 4.90 -2.00
N LEU A 82 -7.07 5.43 -2.08
CA LEU A 82 -6.36 6.03 -0.96
C LEU A 82 -6.14 7.50 -1.23
N LYS A 83 -5.87 8.28 -0.18
CA LYS A 83 -5.37 9.64 -0.36
C LYS A 83 -4.10 9.61 -1.20
N LYS A 84 -3.93 10.61 -2.05
CA LYS A 84 -2.94 10.53 -3.13
C LYS A 84 -2.04 11.75 -3.24
N VAL A 85 -0.84 11.47 -3.70
CA VAL A 85 0.13 12.48 -4.12
C VAL A 85 0.45 12.25 -5.58
N VAL A 86 0.52 13.35 -6.33
CA VAL A 86 0.87 13.34 -7.75
C VAL A 86 2.34 13.68 -7.89
N VAL A 87 3.08 12.85 -8.61
CA VAL A 87 4.50 13.08 -8.90
C VAL A 87 4.72 13.43 -10.37
N ASP A 88 5.77 14.19 -10.63
CA ASP A 88 6.20 14.51 -11.98
C ASP A 88 6.77 13.30 -12.71
N MET A 89 6.86 13.39 -14.04
CA MET A 89 7.41 12.33 -14.89
C MET A 89 8.87 11.97 -14.55
N GLY A 90 9.67 12.91 -14.03
CA GLY A 90 11.07 12.71 -13.69
C GLY A 90 11.24 11.82 -12.45
N ALA A 91 10.33 11.94 -11.48
CA ALA A 91 10.34 11.17 -10.24
C ALA A 91 9.97 9.69 -10.46
N ILE A 92 9.18 9.37 -11.49
CA ILE A 92 8.66 8.02 -11.74
C ILE A 92 9.79 6.99 -11.82
N LYS A 93 10.83 7.27 -12.61
CA LYS A 93 11.95 6.33 -12.79
C LYS A 93 12.63 5.99 -11.46
N TYR A 94 12.85 6.98 -10.61
CA TYR A 94 13.49 6.78 -9.31
C TYR A 94 12.56 6.04 -8.35
N LEU A 95 11.27 6.37 -8.36
CA LEU A 95 10.27 5.72 -7.52
C LEU A 95 10.12 4.24 -7.86
N THR A 96 10.01 3.89 -9.14
CA THR A 96 9.71 2.52 -9.57
C THR A 96 10.95 1.65 -9.71
N LEU A 97 11.99 2.11 -10.42
CA LEU A 97 13.18 1.29 -10.68
C LEU A 97 14.13 1.24 -9.48
N ASN A 98 14.37 2.40 -8.86
CA ASN A 98 15.32 2.49 -7.74
C ASN A 98 14.63 2.26 -6.38
N LYS A 99 13.30 2.09 -6.37
CA LYS A 99 12.48 1.96 -5.15
C LYS A 99 12.76 3.11 -4.18
N ALA A 100 13.06 4.29 -4.74
CA ALA A 100 13.45 5.44 -3.96
C ALA A 100 12.26 6.07 -3.28
N ASP A 101 12.53 6.80 -2.21
CA ASP A 101 11.54 7.61 -1.53
C ASP A 101 11.16 8.85 -2.34
N VAL A 102 9.97 9.40 -2.09
CA VAL A 102 9.53 10.60 -2.80
C VAL A 102 10.11 11.84 -2.13
N MET A 103 10.83 12.60 -2.95
CA MET A 103 11.38 13.89 -2.58
C MET A 103 10.35 14.98 -2.90
N ARG A 104 10.27 16.00 -2.03
CA ARG A 104 9.31 17.09 -2.19
C ARG A 104 9.33 17.80 -3.55
N PRO A 105 10.49 18.07 -4.19
CA PRO A 105 10.53 18.69 -5.51
C PRO A 105 9.84 17.88 -6.60
N GLY A 106 9.79 16.55 -6.47
CA GLY A 106 9.15 15.66 -7.44
C GLY A 106 7.63 15.56 -7.30
N ILE A 107 7.03 16.30 -6.37
CA ILE A 107 5.59 16.28 -6.10
C ILE A 107 4.93 17.51 -6.72
N THR A 108 3.95 17.28 -7.58
CA THR A 108 3.19 18.32 -8.29
C THR A 108 1.88 18.64 -7.60
N LYS A 109 1.22 17.67 -6.96
CA LYS A 109 -0.02 17.88 -6.18
C LYS A 109 -0.05 16.99 -4.93
N ILE A 110 -0.64 17.52 -3.87
CA ILE A 110 -0.80 16.84 -2.58
C ILE A 110 -2.27 16.92 -2.19
N ASP A 111 -2.85 15.78 -1.81
CA ASP A 111 -4.18 15.76 -1.20
C ASP A 111 -4.13 16.47 0.18
N PRO A 112 -4.90 17.55 0.39
CA PRO A 112 -4.84 18.34 1.62
C PRO A 112 -5.30 17.58 2.86
N SER A 113 -6.00 16.45 2.70
CA SER A 113 -6.47 15.64 3.81
C SER A 113 -5.42 14.66 4.36
N ILE A 114 -4.24 14.57 3.73
CA ILE A 114 -3.15 13.67 4.15
C ILE A 114 -2.63 14.04 5.53
N LYS A 115 -2.59 13.04 6.41
CA LYS A 115 -2.01 13.14 7.75
C LYS A 115 -0.64 12.49 7.78
N LYS A 116 0.14 12.89 8.78
CA LYS A 116 1.43 12.26 9.09
C LYS A 116 1.23 10.77 9.41
N ASP A 117 2.16 9.95 8.96
CA ASP A 117 2.20 8.48 9.11
C ASP A 117 1.07 7.72 8.40
N GLU A 118 0.26 8.40 7.58
CA GLU A 118 -0.81 7.80 6.79
C GLU A 118 -0.27 7.05 5.56
N ILE A 119 -0.91 5.94 5.21
CA ILE A 119 -0.62 5.18 3.99
C ILE A 119 -1.35 5.83 2.83
N ILE A 120 -0.61 6.17 1.78
CA ILE A 120 -1.07 6.94 0.64
C ILE A 120 -0.65 6.27 -0.67
N GLN A 121 -1.38 6.55 -1.74
CA GLN A 121 -0.98 6.16 -3.09
C GLN A 121 -0.19 7.28 -3.77
N ILE A 122 0.78 6.89 -4.59
CA ILE A 122 1.59 7.81 -5.39
C ILE A 122 1.21 7.57 -6.85
N ILE A 123 0.74 8.62 -7.53
CA ILE A 123 0.24 8.56 -8.91
C ILE A 123 1.04 9.46 -9.84
N ASP A 124 1.05 9.15 -11.13
CA ASP A 124 1.66 10.02 -12.14
C ASP A 124 0.73 11.19 -12.56
N GLU A 125 1.32 12.29 -12.99
CA GLU A 125 0.57 13.47 -13.42
C GLU A 125 -0.16 13.33 -14.76
N THR A 126 0.24 12.37 -15.61
CA THR A 126 -0.26 12.25 -16.99
C THR A 126 -1.49 11.35 -17.08
N HIS A 127 -1.42 10.16 -16.48
CA HIS A 127 -2.45 9.13 -16.56
C HIS A 127 -3.15 8.88 -15.23
N SER A 128 -2.72 9.54 -14.14
CA SER A 128 -3.23 9.30 -12.79
C SER A 128 -3.15 7.83 -12.37
N ARG A 129 -2.16 7.08 -12.89
CA ARG A 129 -1.98 5.68 -12.61
C ARG A 129 -1.25 5.49 -11.28
N PRO A 130 -1.73 4.61 -10.38
CA PRO A 130 -0.99 4.19 -9.20
C PRO A 130 0.38 3.60 -9.56
N LEU A 131 1.45 4.21 -9.06
CA LEU A 131 2.82 3.77 -9.27
C LEU A 131 3.38 3.04 -8.06
N ALA A 132 3.04 3.53 -6.87
CA ALA A 132 3.55 3.02 -5.62
C ALA A 132 2.58 3.35 -4.46
N ILE A 133 2.77 2.67 -3.35
CA ILE A 133 2.18 2.95 -2.06
C ILE A 133 3.30 3.45 -1.15
N GLY A 134 3.04 4.56 -0.48
CA GLY A 134 3.98 5.19 0.42
C GLY A 134 3.37 5.50 1.77
N LYS A 135 4.23 5.89 2.70
CA LYS A 135 3.84 6.44 4.00
C LYS A 135 4.23 7.91 4.08
N ALA A 136 3.26 8.75 4.35
CA ALA A 136 3.45 10.18 4.54
C ALA A 136 4.34 10.43 5.77
N MET A 137 5.49 11.10 5.60
CA MET A 137 6.35 11.43 6.74
C MET A 137 5.90 12.71 7.47
N PHE A 138 5.04 13.48 6.82
CA PHE A 138 4.54 14.78 7.22
C PHE A 138 3.06 14.87 6.84
N ASN A 139 2.31 15.80 7.42
CA ASN A 139 0.96 16.12 6.94
C ASN A 139 1.01 16.96 5.65
N ALA A 140 -0.13 17.17 5.00
CA ALA A 140 -0.20 17.91 3.74
C ALA A 140 0.39 19.34 3.83
N ASP A 141 0.08 20.08 4.90
CA ASP A 141 0.55 21.46 5.09
C ASP A 141 2.08 21.51 5.25
N GLU A 142 2.63 20.67 6.11
CA GLU A 142 4.07 20.51 6.31
C GLU A 142 4.80 20.10 5.02
N MET A 143 4.18 19.24 4.20
CA MET A 143 4.73 18.89 2.90
C MET A 143 4.71 20.09 1.96
N GLN A 144 3.64 20.89 1.93
CA GLN A 144 3.54 22.07 1.07
C GLN A 144 4.59 23.13 1.44
N GLU A 145 4.84 23.36 2.72
CA GLU A 145 5.83 24.33 3.20
C GLU A 145 7.29 23.93 2.87
N LYS A 146 7.56 22.62 2.74
CA LYS A 146 8.90 22.14 2.41
C LYS A 146 9.24 22.44 0.95
N LYS A 147 10.49 22.87 0.75
CA LYS A 147 11.08 23.06 -0.59
C LYS A 147 11.98 21.91 -1.03
N LYS A 148 12.47 21.10 -0.09
CA LYS A 148 13.42 20.00 -0.35
C LYS A 148 13.31 18.91 0.71
N GLY A 149 13.90 17.76 0.39
CA GLY A 149 13.99 16.61 1.29
C GLY A 149 12.94 15.55 1.02
N LYS A 150 13.12 14.40 1.68
CA LYS A 150 12.20 13.27 1.64
C LYS A 150 10.93 13.61 2.40
N VAL A 151 9.78 13.34 1.80
CA VAL A 151 8.46 13.61 2.41
C VAL A 151 7.54 12.40 2.42
N ILE A 152 7.79 11.41 1.57
CA ILE A 152 7.04 10.14 1.56
C ILE A 152 8.04 9.01 1.51
N ARG A 153 7.88 8.02 2.38
CA ARG A 153 8.65 6.78 2.32
C ARG A 153 7.98 5.81 1.36
N ASN A 154 8.75 5.30 0.40
CA ASN A 154 8.25 4.27 -0.51
C ASN A 154 8.16 2.94 0.25
N LEU A 155 6.98 2.32 0.21
CA LEU A 155 6.73 1.04 0.88
C LEU A 155 6.60 -0.09 -0.11
N HIS A 156 5.82 0.14 -1.18
CA HIS A 156 5.51 -0.88 -2.15
C HIS A 156 5.38 -0.26 -3.54
N THR A 157 6.05 -0.82 -4.54
CA THR A 157 6.03 -0.33 -5.93
C THR A 157 6.01 -1.49 -6.91
N ILE A 158 5.74 -1.20 -8.17
CA ILE A 158 5.87 -2.17 -9.27
C ILE A 158 7.29 -2.79 -9.26
N GLU A 159 7.38 -4.08 -9.56
CA GLU A 159 8.62 -4.87 -9.63
C GLU A 159 9.37 -5.11 -8.31
N ASP A 160 8.81 -4.71 -7.17
CA ASP A 160 9.31 -5.15 -5.88
C ASP A 160 8.92 -6.60 -5.54
N ASP A 161 9.39 -7.08 -4.40
CA ASP A 161 9.20 -8.47 -4.01
C ASP A 161 7.73 -8.78 -3.67
N VAL A 162 6.99 -7.81 -3.14
CA VAL A 162 5.55 -7.95 -2.85
C VAL A 162 4.75 -7.97 -4.15
N TRP A 163 5.13 -7.16 -5.14
CA TRP A 163 4.54 -7.16 -6.48
C TRP A 163 4.73 -8.51 -7.17
N LYS A 164 5.96 -9.02 -7.16
CA LYS A 164 6.27 -10.34 -7.73
C LYS A 164 5.52 -11.44 -7.02
N LEU A 165 5.40 -11.36 -5.69
CA LEU A 165 4.58 -12.28 -4.91
C LEU A 165 3.11 -12.21 -5.38
N ALA A 166 2.53 -11.01 -5.45
CA ALA A 166 1.14 -10.81 -5.88
C ALA A 166 0.84 -11.44 -7.25
N LYS A 167 1.77 -11.32 -8.19
CA LYS A 167 1.65 -11.92 -9.53
C LYS A 167 1.63 -13.45 -9.56
N LEU A 168 1.96 -14.13 -8.46
CA LEU A 168 1.77 -15.58 -8.34
C LEU A 168 0.31 -15.97 -8.09
N TRP A 169 -0.53 -15.04 -7.61
CA TRP A 169 -1.97 -15.27 -7.37
C TRP A 169 -2.84 -14.86 -8.56
N ASP A 170 -2.31 -14.08 -9.51
CA ASP A 170 -2.98 -13.74 -10.79
C ASP A 170 -3.05 -14.92 -11.79
N LYS A 171 -2.60 -16.13 -11.40
CA LYS A 171 -2.59 -17.34 -12.22
C LYS A 171 -3.67 -18.33 -11.79
#